data_AF-N1ZRL6-F1
#
_entry.id   AF-N1ZRL6-F1
#
_cell.length_a   1.000
_cell.length_b   1.000
_cell.length_c   1.000
_cell.angle_alpha   90.00
_cell.angle_beta   90.00
_cell.angle_gamma   90.00
#
_symmetry.space_group_name_H-M   'P 1'
#
loop_
_entity.id
_entity.type
_entity.pdbx_description
1 polymer ?
#
loop_
_entity_poly.entity_id
_entity_poly.type
_entity_poly.pdbx_seq_one_letter_code
_entity_poly.pdbx_strand_id
1 'polypeptide(L)' 'MRKILIFLVKIYQTIISPVLPDSCRYYPTCSNYMIDAL' A
#
# COMPACT_ATOMS: atom_id res chain seq x y z
N MET A 1 12.41 11.61 3.96
CA MET A 1 12.67 10.48 3.04
C MET A 1 11.48 9.50 2.96
N ARG A 2 11.11 8.81 4.06
CA ARG A 2 10.06 7.76 4.08
C ARG A 2 8.65 8.21 3.65
N LYS A 3 8.24 9.43 4.01
CA LYS A 3 6.91 9.98 3.65
C LYS A 3 6.63 10.06 2.14
N ILE A 4 7.66 10.24 1.31
CA ILE A 4 7.52 10.29 -0.15
C ILE A 4 7.15 8.91 -0.70
N LEU A 5 7.81 7.86 -0.20
CA LEU A 5 7.50 6.47 -0.55
C LEU A 5 6.10 6.08 -0.07
N ILE A 6 5.73 6.47 1.16
CA ILE A 6 4.38 6.25 1.69
C ILE A 6 3.32 6.94 0.83
N PHE A 7 3.59 8.16 0.35
CA PHE A 7 2.68 8.92 -0.50
C PHE A 7 2.50 8.28 -1.88
N LEU A 8 3.60 7.82 -2.50
CA LEU A 8 3.57 7.04 -3.74
C LEU A 8 2.80 5.73 -3.59
N VAL A 9 3.01 4.99 -2.49
CA VAL A 9 2.29 3.75 -2.20
C VAL A 9 0.81 4.02 -1.96
N LYS A 10 0.45 5.11 -1.28
CA LYS A 10 -0.96 5.52 -1.11
C LYS A 10 -1.62 5.89 -2.43
N ILE A 11 -0.98 6.68 -3.28
CA ILE A 11 -1.51 7.02 -4.63
C ILE A 11 -1.68 5.76 -5.46
N TYR A 12 -0.69 4.86 -5.42
CA TYR A 12 -0.78 3.56 -6.07
C TYR A 12 -1.98 2.77 -5.51
N GLN A 13 -2.17 2.71 -4.19
CA GLN A 13 -3.36 2.11 -3.60
C GLN A 13 -4.65 2.79 -4.09
N THR A 14 -4.79 4.10 -4.07
CA THR A 14 -6.08 4.73 -4.45
C THR A 14 -6.42 4.55 -5.94
N ILE A 15 -5.41 4.45 -6.80
CA ILE A 15 -5.60 4.30 -8.26
C ILE A 15 -5.67 2.83 -8.69
N ILE A 16 -4.81 1.97 -8.15
CA ILE A 16 -4.74 0.54 -8.48
C ILE A 16 -5.70 -0.30 -7.62
N SER A 17 -5.97 0.05 -6.35
CA SER A 17 -6.86 -0.74 -5.47
C SER A 17 -8.29 -0.93 -5.98
N PRO A 18 -8.93 -0.03 -6.76
CA PRO A 18 -10.22 -0.34 -7.38
C PRO A 18 -10.12 -1.29 -8.58
N VAL A 19 -8.92 -1.45 -9.16
CA VAL A 19 -8.67 -2.29 -10.34
C VAL A 19 -8.13 -3.67 -9.95
N LEU A 20 -7.38 -3.75 -8.85
CA LEU A 20 -6.88 -5.01 -8.31
C LEU A 20 -7.88 -5.60 -7.31
N PRO A 21 -8.30 -6.86 -7.47
CA PRO A 21 -9.12 -7.53 -6.45
C PRO A 21 -8.36 -7.58 -5.13
N ASP A 22 -9.08 -7.49 -4.00
CA ASP A 22 -8.56 -7.59 -2.63
C ASP A 22 -7.81 -8.92 -2.41
N SER A 23 -6.55 -8.94 -2.85
CA SER A 23 -5.66 -10.10 -2.75
C SER A 23 -4.90 -10.10 -1.42
N CYS A 24 -5.10 -9.06 -0.59
CA CYS A 24 -4.52 -8.97 0.74
C CYS A 24 -5.26 -9.92 1.68
N ARG A 25 -4.81 -11.17 1.71
CA ARG A 25 -5.26 -12.20 2.65
C ARG A 25 -4.92 -11.89 4.12
N TYR A 26 -3.93 -11.01 4.36
CA TYR A 26 -3.45 -10.62 5.68
C TYR A 26 -3.78 -9.16 5.96
N TYR A 27 -4.28 -8.91 7.17
CA TYR A 27 -4.48 -7.57 7.73
C TYR A 27 -3.38 -7.29 8.76
N PRO A 28 -2.71 -6.12 8.71
CA PRO A 28 -2.87 -5.06 7.73
C PRO A 28 -2.27 -5.42 6.35
N THR A 29 -2.64 -4.69 5.31
CA THR A 29 -2.25 -4.97 3.91
C THR A 29 -0.73 -5.06 3.70
N CYS A 30 -0.28 -5.77 2.67
CA CYS A 30 1.14 -5.90 2.31
C CYS A 30 1.84 -4.53 2.16
N SER A 31 1.14 -3.56 1.58
CA SER A 31 1.57 -2.16 1.51
C SER A 31 1.74 -1.51 2.87
N ASN A 32 0.89 -1.83 3.86
CA ASN A 32 1.03 -1.33 5.22
C ASN A 32 2.24 -1.95 5.93
N TYR A 33 2.46 -3.26 5.77
CA TYR A 33 3.68 -3.92 6.26
C TYR A 33 4.94 -3.34 5.63
N MET A 34 4.89 -3.04 4.33
CA MET A 34 6.00 -2.39 3.63
C MET A 34 6.27 -1.00 4.20
N ILE A 35 5.24 -0.22 4.56
CA ILE A 35 5.38 1.07 5.21
C ILE A 35 5.91 0.95 6.64
N ASP A 36 5.47 -0.07 7.39
CA ASP A 36 5.90 -0.34 8.77
C ASP A 36 7.38 -0.77 8.83
N ALA A 37 7.81 -1.53 7.82
CA ALA A 37 9.21 -1.95 7.65
C ALA A 37 10.13 -0.86 7.07
N LEU A 38 9.57 0.12 6.34
CA LEU A 38 10.32 1.16 5.64
C LEU A 38 10.85 2.23 6.57
#